data_AF-A0A0U1P3F6-F1
#
_entry.id   AF-A0A0U1P3F6-F1
#
_cell.length_a   1.000
_cell.length_b   1.000
_cell.length_c   1.000
_cell.angle_alpha   90.00
_cell.angle_beta   90.00
_cell.angle_gamma   90.00
#
_symmetry.space_group_name_H-M   'P 1'
#
loop_
_entity.id
_entity.type
_entity.pdbx_description
1 polymer ?
#
loop_
_entity_poly.entity_id
_entity_poly.type
_entity_poly.pdbx_seq_one_letter_code
_entity_poly.pdbx_strand_id
1 'polypeptide(L)' 'MDGRKTIKTLIVNEGKEEETVIISTFDNSEIGICVSKRQAGDAEIWLNINEAKKVLTPLNSAIETLNEA' A
#
# COMPACT_ATOMS: atom_id res chain seq x y z
N MET A 1 -18.30 18.83 5.57
CA MET A 1 -17.13 19.10 6.42
C MET A 1 -15.93 18.58 5.68
N ASP A 2 -15.00 19.47 5.36
CA ASP A 2 -13.80 19.16 4.58
C ASP A 2 -12.84 18.40 5.50
N GLY A 3 -13.04 17.08 5.59
CA GLY A 3 -12.15 16.17 6.31
C GLY A 3 -10.79 16.28 5.66
N ARG A 4 -9.90 17.05 6.30
CA ARG A 4 -8.56 17.31 5.76
C ARG A 4 -7.84 15.99 5.55
N LYS A 5 -7.82 15.58 4.28
CA LYS A 5 -7.11 14.41 3.77
C LYS A 5 -5.63 14.54 4.14
N THR A 6 -5.19 13.80 5.15
CA THR A 6 -3.77 13.64 5.41
C THR A 6 -3.31 12.38 4.71
N ILE A 7 -3.09 12.50 3.40
CA ILE A 7 -2.45 11.44 2.63
C ILE A 7 -0.96 11.54 2.94
N LYS A 8 -0.47 10.67 3.81
CA LYS A 8 0.96 10.49 4.01
C LYS A 8 1.44 9.38 3.08
N THR A 9 1.90 9.75 1.89
CA THR A 9 2.51 8.80 0.96
C THR A 9 3.88 8.36 1.48
N LEU A 10 4.03 7.08 1.80
CA LEU A 10 5.32 6.45 2.03
C LEU A 10 5.77 5.74 0.75
N ILE A 11 6.98 6.04 0.28
CA ILE A 11 7.64 5.37 -0.85
C ILE A 11 8.64 4.38 -0.25
N VAL A 12 8.47 3.09 -0.53
CA VAL A 12 9.22 2.01 0.16
C VAL A 12 10.41 1.46 -0.66
N ASN A 13 10.63 1.90 -1.90
CA ASN A 13 11.79 1.50 -2.71
C ASN A 13 12.42 2.68 -3.45
N GLU A 14 13.68 3.01 -3.12
CA GLU A 14 14.54 3.96 -3.85
C GLU A 14 15.56 3.19 -4.72
N GLY A 15 15.10 2.27 -5.57
CA GLY A 15 15.96 1.43 -6.40
C GLY A 15 15.46 1.34 -7.84
N LYS A 16 16.27 1.88 -8.78
CA LYS A 16 16.07 1.90 -10.25
C LYS A 16 14.62 2.15 -10.71
N GLU A 17 14.21 3.41 -10.66
CA GLU A 17 13.16 4.12 -11.45
C GLU A 17 11.79 3.47 -11.79
N GLU A 18 11.54 2.18 -11.58
CA GLU A 18 10.45 1.49 -12.29
C GLU A 18 9.24 1.12 -11.43
N GLU A 19 9.37 0.94 -10.10
CA GLU A 19 8.25 0.52 -9.26
C GLU A 19 8.28 1.18 -7.87
N THR A 20 7.25 1.97 -7.58
CA THR A 20 7.01 2.66 -6.30
C THR A 20 5.80 2.04 -5.63
N VAL A 21 5.96 1.62 -4.37
CA VAL A 21 4.81 1.30 -3.52
C VAL A 21 4.35 2.59 -2.85
N ILE A 22 3.09 2.96 -3.07
CA ILE A 22 2.41 4.10 -2.47
C ILE A 22 1.52 3.54 -1.35
N ILE A 23 1.73 4.03 -0.13
CA ILE A 23 0.83 3.76 1.00
C ILE A 23 0.18 5.08 1.41
N SER A 24 -1.15 5.10 1.41
CA SER A 24 -1.97 6.25 1.76
C SER A 24 -2.79 5.97 3.03
N THR A 25 -3.12 7.01 3.80
CA THR A 25 -3.99 6.89 4.98
C THR A 25 -5.16 7.86 4.87
N PHE A 26 -6.36 7.41 5.21
CA PHE A 26 -7.57 8.25 5.24
C PHE A 26 -8.21 8.18 6.64
N ASP A 27 -8.48 9.35 7.24
CA ASP A 27 -9.12 9.54 8.55
C ASP A 27 -8.64 8.63 9.69
N ASN A 28 -7.39 8.14 9.61
CA ASN A 28 -6.80 7.12 10.49
C ASN A 28 -7.57 5.78 10.55
N SER A 29 -8.51 5.55 9.64
CA SER A 29 -9.38 4.36 9.61
C SER A 29 -9.07 3.44 8.44
N GLU A 30 -8.56 4.00 7.34
CA GLU A 30 -8.31 3.28 6.09
C GLU A 30 -6.87 3.44 5.61
N ILE A 31 -6.41 2.39 4.94
CA ILE A 31 -5.08 2.25 4.35
C ILE A 31 -5.27 1.97 2.87
N GLY A 32 -4.73 2.86 2.03
CA GLY A 32 -4.65 2.70 0.59
C GLY A 32 -3.30 2.10 0.21
N ILE A 33 -3.29 1.10 -0.66
CA ILE A 33 -2.08 0.44 -1.16
C ILE A 33 -2.10 0.45 -2.67
N CYS A 34 -1.02 0.93 -3.29
CA CYS A 34 -0.82 0.91 -4.72
C CYS A 34 0.64 0.58 -5.06
N VAL A 35 0.84 -0.26 -6.08
CA VAL A 35 2.13 -0.43 -6.74
C VAL A 35 2.05 0.32 -8.06
N SER A 36 2.83 1.37 -8.21
CA SER A 36 2.80 2.23 -9.38
C SER A 36 4.19 2.47 -9.94
N LYS A 37 4.27 2.57 -11.27
CA LYS A 37 5.49 3.03 -11.94
C LYS A 37 5.64 4.55 -11.91
N ARG A 38 4.63 5.27 -11.43
CA ARG A 38 4.56 6.74 -11.40
C ARG A 38 4.14 7.18 -10.00
N GLN A 39 4.76 8.24 -9.47
CA GLN A 39 4.49 8.68 -8.09
C GLN A 39 3.02 9.14 -7.80
N ALA A 40 2.11 9.13 -8.78
CA ALA A 40 0.71 9.56 -8.60
C ALA A 40 -0.25 9.09 -9.72
N GLY A 41 -0.26 7.79 -10.07
CA GLY A 41 -0.98 7.34 -11.29
C GLY A 41 -2.02 6.24 -11.14
N ASP A 42 -1.80 5.28 -10.25
CA ASP A 42 -2.55 4.02 -10.31
C ASP A 42 -3.59 3.91 -9.19
N ALA A 43 -4.60 3.07 -9.44
CA ALA A 43 -5.68 2.85 -8.48
C ALA A 43 -5.13 2.26 -7.17
N GLU A 44 -5.63 2.79 -6.06
CA GLU A 44 -5.33 2.27 -4.73
C GLU A 44 -6.39 1.26 -4.29
N ILE A 45 -5.94 0.16 -3.70
CA ILE A 45 -6.81 -0.73 -2.93
C ILE A 45 -6.95 -0.12 -1.54
N TRP A 46 -8.16 0.28 -1.18
CA TRP A 46 -8.47 0.82 0.14
C TRP A 46 -9.01 -0.28 1.04
N LEU A 47 -8.38 -0.43 2.21
CA LEU A 47 -8.74 -1.40 3.24
C LEU A 47 -8.96 -0.65 4.54
N ASN A 48 -9.95 -1.03 5.34
CA ASN A 48 -9.99 -0.55 6.72
C ASN A 48 -8.83 -1.18 7.52
N ILE A 49 -8.52 -0.61 8.69
CA ILE A 49 -7.39 -1.05 9.52
C ILE A 49 -7.46 -2.54 9.91
N ASN A 50 -8.66 -3.10 10.06
CA ASN A 50 -8.83 -4.51 10.43
C ASN A 50 -8.59 -5.43 9.23
N GLU A 51 -9.00 -5.03 8.04
CA GLU A 51 -8.72 -5.74 6.79
C GLU A 51 -7.23 -5.70 6.45
N ALA A 52 -6.60 -4.53 6.53
CA ALA A 52 -5.18 -4.38 6.26
C ALA A 52 -4.33 -5.31 7.13
N LYS A 53 -4.63 -5.40 8.43
CA LYS A 53 -3.97 -6.33 9.36
C LYS A 53 -4.14 -7.80 8.95
N LYS A 54 -5.33 -8.18 8.46
CA LYS A 54 -5.62 -9.55 8.02
C LYS A 54 -4.87 -9.92 6.74
N VAL A 55 -4.53 -8.95 5.90
CA VAL A 55 -3.82 -9.18 4.62
C VAL A 55 -2.33 -9.46 4.82
N LEU A 56 -1.70 -8.93 5.87
CA LEU A 56 -0.24 -9.03 6.08
C LEU A 56 0.26 -10.48 6.16
N THR A 57 -0.36 -11.31 7.01
CA THR A 57 0.11 -12.68 7.23
C THR A 57 -0.05 -13.57 5.98
N PRO A 58 -1.23 -13.62 5.33
CA PRO A 58 -1.39 -14.39 4.08
C PRO A 58 -0.48 -13.90 2.96
N LEU A 59 -0.27 -12.58 2.85
CA LEU A 59 0.62 -12.02 1.82
C LEU A 59 2.07 -12.48 2.01
N ASN A 60 2.59 -12.43 3.24
CA ASN A 60 3.93 -12.94 3.53
C ASN A 60 4.05 -14.44 3.23
N SER A 61 3.06 -15.24 3.65
CA SER A 61 3.06 -16.68 3.38
C SER A 61 3.04 -17.01 1.88
N ALA A 62 2.31 -16.23 1.08
CA ALA A 62 2.30 -16.38 -0.38
C ALA A 62 3.67 -16.02 -1.00
N ILE A 63 4.33 -14.96 -0.50
CA ILE A 63 5.68 -14.57 -0.95
C ILE A 63 6.71 -15.65 -0.61
N GLU A 64 6.69 -16.19 0.61
CA GLU A 64 7.57 -17.29 1.03
C GLU A 64 7.41 -18.51 0.13
N THR A 65 6.16 -18.91 -0.15
CA THR A 65 5.85 -20.03 -1.05
C THR A 65 6.44 -19.86 -2.45
N LEU A 66 6.44 -18.64 -2.99
CA LEU A 66 7.00 -18.36 -4.32
C LEU A 66 8.53 -18.32 -4.33
N ASN A 67 9.18 -18.00 -3.22
CA ASN A 67 10.65 -17.97 -3.14
C ASN A 67 11.28 -19.35 -2.93
N GLU A 68 10.50 -20.32 -2.42
CA GLU A 68 10.92 -21.71 -2.25
C GLU A 68 10.67 -22.58 -3.50
N ALA A 69 9.95 -22.06 -4.50
CA ALA A 69 9.62 -22.72 -5.76
C ALA A 69 10.66 -22.46 -6.87
#